data_AF-A0A6P4ZR14-F1
#
_entry.id   AF-A0A6P4ZR14-F1
#
_cell.length_a   1.000
_cell.length_b   1.000
_cell.length_c   1.000
_cell.angle_alpha   90.00
_cell.angle_beta   90.00
_cell.angle_gamma   90.00
#
_symmetry.space_group_name_H-M   'P 1'
#
loop_
_entity.id
_entity.type
_entity.pdbx_description
1 polymer ?
#
loop_
_entity_poly.entity_id
_entity_poly.type
_entity_poly.pdbx_seq_one_letter_code
_entity_poly.pdbx_strand_id
1 'polypeptide(L)'
;MDKITSGTGCGGDLTASSGGPVTSPNYPGNYGNNENCEWLITVPEGSIIRLTFDSFHTEGGYDFLTIYDGASDNATDYSIMSRLSGYHSQITPIISTSNTMFLRFTSNRWGSRQGFQFNYTSSTAGKCWDPGVPTNGNRDNNSNFTSGQTVRYTCMDGYQLLGTANITCQPNGTWSGATPGCGGNR
;
A
#
# COMPACT_ATOMS: atom_id res chain seq x y z
N MET A 1 -4.14 -17.57 -20.58
CA MET A 1 -5.15 -16.92 -19.71
C MET A 1 -4.59 -15.55 -19.39
N ASP A 2 -5.22 -14.53 -19.94
CA ASP A 2 -4.61 -13.22 -20.18
C ASP A 2 -4.26 -12.50 -18.88
N LYS A 3 -2.96 -12.34 -18.66
CA LYS A 3 -2.39 -11.57 -17.57
C LYS A 3 -2.49 -10.09 -17.94
N ILE A 4 -3.61 -9.43 -17.64
CA ILE A 4 -3.71 -7.98 -17.86
C ILE A 4 -2.66 -7.31 -16.98
N THR A 5 -1.61 -6.77 -17.60
CA THR A 5 -0.42 -6.22 -16.94
C THR A 5 -0.30 -4.70 -17.10
N SER A 6 -1.37 -3.99 -17.45
CA SER A 6 -1.38 -2.53 -17.45
C SER A 6 -2.82 -2.02 -17.43
N GLY A 7 -3.28 -1.57 -16.26
CA GLY A 7 -4.63 -1.06 -16.06
C GLY A 7 -4.66 0.46 -16.19
N THR A 8 -4.56 0.99 -17.41
CA THR A 8 -5.05 2.34 -17.71
C THR A 8 -6.58 2.26 -17.84
N GLY A 9 -7.31 2.42 -16.74
CA GLY A 9 -8.77 2.36 -16.81
C GLY A 9 -9.52 2.40 -15.48
N CYS A 10 -10.80 2.77 -15.58
CA CYS A 10 -11.80 2.81 -14.52
C CYS A 10 -12.23 1.38 -14.12
N GLY A 11 -11.43 0.72 -13.28
CA GLY A 11 -11.76 -0.57 -12.69
C GLY A 11 -11.15 -1.80 -13.36
N GLY A 12 -11.49 -2.98 -12.84
CA GLY A 12 -11.11 -4.29 -13.36
C GLY A 12 -10.61 -5.29 -12.30
N ASP A 13 -10.54 -6.56 -12.69
CA ASP A 13 -10.02 -7.65 -11.87
C ASP A 13 -8.49 -7.76 -12.00
N LEU A 14 -7.79 -7.69 -10.87
CA LEU A 14 -6.34 -7.71 -10.78
C LEU A 14 -5.90 -8.99 -10.08
N THR A 15 -5.46 -9.98 -10.87
CA THR A 15 -5.23 -11.36 -10.37
C THR A 15 -3.76 -11.75 -10.19
N ALA A 16 -2.83 -10.90 -10.62
CA ALA A 16 -1.40 -11.17 -10.46
C ALA A 16 -0.96 -10.95 -9.00
N SER A 17 0.02 -11.73 -8.52
CA SER A 17 0.65 -11.56 -7.18
C SER A 17 1.32 -10.21 -6.96
N SER A 18 1.52 -9.41 -8.01
CA SER A 18 1.90 -8.01 -7.91
C SER A 18 1.42 -7.31 -9.18
N GLY A 19 1.13 -6.03 -9.06
CA GLY A 19 0.68 -5.23 -10.19
C GLY A 19 0.75 -3.74 -9.89
N GLY A 20 0.60 -2.97 -10.95
CA GLY A 20 0.81 -1.53 -10.95
C GLY A 20 1.83 -1.10 -12.03
N PRO A 21 1.88 0.20 -12.37
CA PRO A 21 1.02 1.25 -11.83
C PRO A 21 -0.44 1.10 -12.33
N VAL A 22 -1.40 1.20 -11.39
CA VAL A 22 -2.84 1.31 -11.67
C VAL A 22 -3.23 2.73 -11.34
N THR A 23 -3.97 3.37 -12.24
CA THR A 23 -4.23 4.81 -12.14
C THR A 23 -5.71 5.11 -12.13
N SER A 24 -6.07 6.28 -11.59
CA SER A 24 -7.36 6.89 -11.87
C SER A 24 -7.56 7.10 -13.39
N PRO A 25 -8.81 7.22 -13.86
CA PRO A 25 -9.08 7.55 -15.26
C PRO A 25 -8.33 8.80 -15.70
N ASN A 26 -7.84 8.80 -16.95
CA ASN A 26 -7.12 9.92 -17.60
C ASN A 26 -5.76 10.32 -16.99
N TYR A 27 -5.24 9.62 -15.97
CA TYR A 27 -3.93 9.91 -15.38
C TYR A 27 -2.81 9.88 -16.46
N PRO A 28 -1.85 10.82 -16.47
CA PRO A 28 -1.57 11.86 -15.45
C PRO A 28 -2.38 13.15 -15.62
N GLY A 29 -3.36 13.19 -16.52
CA GLY A 29 -4.38 14.24 -16.57
C GLY A 29 -5.42 14.09 -15.46
N ASN A 30 -6.36 15.02 -15.37
CA ASN A 30 -7.39 14.97 -14.35
C ASN A 30 -8.43 13.88 -14.62
N TYR A 31 -8.89 13.20 -13.57
CA TYR A 31 -10.03 12.29 -13.66
C TYR A 31 -11.33 13.03 -14.04
N GLY A 32 -12.33 12.29 -14.53
CA GLY A 32 -13.62 12.85 -14.92
C GLY A 32 -14.56 13.13 -13.73
N ASN A 33 -15.67 13.81 -13.99
CA ASN A 33 -16.73 13.97 -12.99
C ASN A 33 -17.68 12.77 -13.06
N ASN A 34 -18.29 12.39 -11.94
CA ASN A 34 -19.22 11.26 -11.81
C ASN A 34 -18.59 9.90 -12.11
N GLU A 35 -17.29 9.76 -11.84
CA GLU A 35 -16.60 8.49 -11.96
C GLU A 35 -17.15 7.51 -10.91
N ASN A 36 -17.27 6.25 -11.28
CA ASN A 36 -17.55 5.14 -10.38
C ASN A 36 -16.72 3.94 -10.82
N CYS A 37 -15.47 3.90 -10.37
CA CYS A 37 -14.48 2.90 -10.77
C CYS A 37 -14.29 1.88 -9.67
N GLU A 38 -14.20 0.61 -10.03
CA GLU A 38 -14.14 -0.50 -9.09
C GLU A 38 -13.04 -1.48 -9.48
N TRP A 39 -12.09 -1.72 -8.57
CA TRP A 39 -11.02 -2.70 -8.77
C TRP A 39 -11.14 -3.79 -7.71
N LEU A 40 -11.06 -5.04 -8.15
CA LEU A 40 -10.93 -6.20 -7.26
C LEU A 40 -9.55 -6.80 -7.41
N ILE A 41 -8.74 -6.71 -6.37
CA ILE A 41 -7.45 -7.40 -6.30
C ILE A 41 -7.68 -8.77 -5.68
N THR A 42 -7.32 -9.83 -6.42
CA THR A 42 -7.33 -11.21 -5.93
C THR A 42 -5.96 -11.82 -6.11
N VAL A 43 -5.32 -12.22 -5.02
CA VAL A 43 -3.99 -12.87 -5.05
C VAL A 43 -4.12 -14.33 -4.59
N PRO A 44 -3.07 -15.17 -4.71
CA PRO A 44 -3.16 -16.56 -4.30
C PRO A 44 -3.65 -16.73 -2.85
N GLU A 45 -4.45 -17.76 -2.60
CA GLU A 45 -4.97 -18.07 -1.27
C GLU A 45 -3.84 -18.19 -0.24
N GLY A 46 -4.13 -17.78 1.00
CA GLY A 46 -3.14 -17.72 2.07
C GLY A 46 -2.13 -16.57 1.94
N SER A 47 -2.28 -15.67 0.96
CA SER A 47 -1.52 -14.42 0.86
C SER A 47 -2.33 -13.22 1.37
N ILE A 48 -1.62 -12.16 1.73
CA ILE A 48 -2.17 -10.83 2.04
C ILE A 48 -1.70 -9.83 0.98
N ILE A 49 -2.47 -8.76 0.78
CA ILE A 49 -2.23 -7.72 -0.22
C ILE A 49 -1.71 -6.48 0.49
N ARG A 50 -0.61 -5.92 -0.01
CA ARG A 50 -0.10 -4.60 0.39
C ARG A 50 -0.29 -3.61 -0.75
N LEU A 51 -1.04 -2.55 -0.49
CA LEU A 51 -1.31 -1.45 -1.39
C LEU A 51 -0.44 -0.24 -1.03
N THR A 52 0.20 0.35 -2.03
CA THR A 52 1.03 1.57 -1.89
C THR A 52 0.69 2.58 -2.96
N PHE A 53 0.87 3.87 -2.64
CA PHE A 53 0.59 4.97 -3.55
C PHE A 53 1.87 5.71 -3.91
N ASP A 54 2.08 5.94 -5.20
CA ASP A 54 3.16 6.80 -5.68
C ASP A 54 2.69 8.27 -5.72
N SER A 55 1.41 8.50 -5.97
CA SER A 55 0.78 9.82 -6.04
C SER A 55 -0.69 9.72 -5.64
N PHE A 56 -1.20 10.73 -4.92
CA PHE A 56 -2.61 10.85 -4.58
C PHE A 56 -3.05 12.32 -4.44
N HIS A 57 -3.99 12.72 -5.28
CA HIS A 57 -4.64 14.02 -5.23
C HIS A 57 -6.05 13.96 -5.83
N THR A 58 -7.07 13.93 -4.97
CA THR A 58 -8.49 14.07 -5.36
C THR A 58 -9.08 15.37 -4.81
N GLU A 59 -10.33 15.69 -5.15
CA GLU A 59 -11.05 16.77 -4.51
C GLU A 59 -11.32 16.44 -3.03
N GLY A 60 -10.73 17.23 -2.13
CA GLY A 60 -10.79 16.98 -0.69
C GLY A 60 -12.21 17.04 -0.13
N GLY A 61 -12.65 15.96 0.51
CA GLY A 61 -13.98 15.87 1.13
C GLY A 61 -15.14 15.61 0.17
N TYR A 62 -14.89 15.48 -1.13
CA TYR A 62 -15.94 15.27 -2.13
C TYR A 62 -15.72 14.01 -2.98
N ASP A 63 -14.47 13.76 -3.38
CA ASP A 63 -14.10 12.63 -4.23
C ASP A 63 -13.24 11.65 -3.43
N PHE A 64 -13.63 10.38 -3.45
CA PHE A 64 -13.10 9.39 -2.52
C PHE A 64 -12.59 8.16 -3.24
N LEU A 65 -11.39 7.72 -2.86
CA LEU A 65 -10.97 6.34 -3.05
C LEU A 65 -11.20 5.59 -1.73
N THR A 66 -12.13 4.66 -1.73
CA THR A 66 -12.43 3.80 -0.58
C THR A 66 -11.81 2.43 -0.80
N ILE A 67 -11.09 1.92 0.21
CA ILE A 67 -10.39 0.64 0.20
C ILE A 67 -11.05 -0.26 1.25
N TYR A 68 -11.49 -1.45 0.82
CA TYR A 68 -12.21 -2.44 1.63
C TYR A 68 -11.38 -3.71 1.81
N ASP A 69 -11.43 -4.27 3.02
CA ASP A 69 -10.79 -5.54 3.36
C ASP A 69 -11.69 -6.72 2.98
N GLY A 70 -11.49 -7.23 1.76
CA GLY A 70 -12.29 -8.31 1.21
C GLY A 70 -12.64 -8.09 -0.26
N ALA A 71 -13.57 -8.92 -0.76
CA ALA A 71 -13.87 -9.01 -2.19
C ALA A 71 -14.97 -8.05 -2.69
N SER A 72 -15.59 -7.24 -1.82
CA SER A 72 -16.69 -6.33 -2.23
C SER A 72 -16.87 -5.18 -1.25
N ASP A 73 -17.69 -4.20 -1.63
CA ASP A 73 -18.20 -3.12 -0.77
C ASP A 73 -19.43 -3.53 0.06
N ASN A 74 -19.88 -4.79 -0.03
CA ASN A 74 -21.03 -5.32 0.75
C ASN A 74 -20.68 -5.69 2.19
N ALA A 75 -19.45 -5.46 2.62
CA ALA A 75 -19.10 -5.59 4.03
C ALA A 75 -19.46 -4.28 4.73
N THR A 76 -20.10 -4.37 5.89
CA THR A 76 -20.46 -3.24 6.76
C THR A 76 -19.28 -2.26 6.92
N ASP A 77 -19.51 -1.01 7.33
CA ASP A 77 -18.45 0.03 7.51
C ASP A 77 -17.20 -0.48 8.26
N TYR A 78 -17.33 -1.54 9.07
CA TYR A 78 -16.26 -2.27 9.73
C TYR A 78 -15.19 -2.91 8.81
N SER A 79 -15.43 -2.99 7.50
CA SER A 79 -14.48 -3.52 6.51
C SER A 79 -13.69 -2.44 5.77
N ILE A 80 -14.00 -1.16 5.99
CA ILE A 80 -13.29 -0.06 5.33
C ILE A 80 -11.91 0.08 5.98
N MET A 81 -10.85 -0.24 5.23
CA MET A 81 -9.47 -0.04 5.68
C MET A 81 -9.06 1.42 5.58
N SER A 82 -9.52 2.13 4.54
CA SER A 82 -9.23 3.54 4.35
C SER A 82 -10.21 4.19 3.40
N ARG A 83 -10.44 5.48 3.60
CA ARG A 83 -11.22 6.35 2.72
C ARG A 83 -10.43 7.63 2.49
N LEU A 84 -9.77 7.71 1.35
CA LEU A 84 -8.81 8.76 1.02
C LEU A 84 -9.47 9.86 0.20
N SER A 85 -9.15 11.12 0.48
CA SER A 85 -9.55 12.27 -0.33
C SER A 85 -8.56 13.43 -0.16
N GLY A 86 -8.51 14.35 -1.12
CA GLY A 86 -7.61 15.50 -1.06
C GLY A 86 -6.19 15.14 -1.49
N TYR A 87 -5.23 15.98 -1.11
CA TYR A 87 -3.81 15.76 -1.39
C TYR A 87 -3.12 15.02 -0.24
N HIS A 88 -2.36 13.98 -0.57
CA HIS A 88 -1.52 13.26 0.38
C HIS A 88 -0.07 13.23 -0.12
N SER A 89 0.86 13.83 0.64
CA SER A 89 2.30 13.76 0.33
C SER A 89 2.90 12.37 0.57
N GLN A 90 2.29 11.58 1.46
CA GLN A 90 2.64 10.20 1.73
C GLN A 90 1.41 9.46 2.28
N ILE A 91 1.23 8.20 1.87
CA ILE A 91 0.20 7.31 2.41
C ILE A 91 0.92 6.08 2.97
N THR A 92 0.66 5.77 4.24
CA THR A 92 1.16 4.54 4.87
C THR A 92 0.57 3.33 4.12
N PRO A 93 1.37 2.29 3.82
CA PRO A 93 0.87 1.12 3.09
C PRO A 93 -0.36 0.51 3.76
N ILE A 94 -1.39 0.22 2.95
CA ILE A 94 -2.63 -0.42 3.41
C ILE A 94 -2.48 -1.91 3.19
N ILE A 95 -2.74 -2.73 4.21
CA ILE A 95 -2.49 -4.18 4.20
C ILE A 95 -3.81 -4.89 4.50
N SER A 96 -4.25 -5.77 3.59
CA SER A 96 -5.46 -6.59 3.80
C SER A 96 -5.23 -7.69 4.83
N THR A 97 -6.32 -8.25 5.36
CA THR A 97 -6.29 -9.45 6.21
C THR A 97 -6.43 -10.75 5.42
N SER A 98 -6.86 -10.65 4.16
CA SER A 98 -7.08 -11.80 3.26
C SER A 98 -6.41 -11.64 1.90
N ASN A 99 -6.60 -12.61 1.02
CA ASN A 99 -6.11 -12.60 -0.36
C ASN A 99 -6.99 -11.77 -1.31
N THR A 100 -7.96 -11.00 -0.79
CA THR A 100 -8.82 -10.11 -1.58
C THR A 100 -8.84 -8.69 -1.02
N MET A 101 -8.84 -7.70 -1.90
CA MET A 101 -8.95 -6.28 -1.56
C MET A 101 -9.77 -5.57 -2.64
N PHE A 102 -10.84 -4.87 -2.23
CA PHE A 102 -11.72 -4.15 -3.14
C PHE A 102 -11.49 -2.65 -3.00
N LEU A 103 -11.41 -1.95 -4.13
CA LEU A 103 -11.18 -0.51 -4.19
C LEU A 103 -12.29 0.12 -5.02
N ARG A 104 -12.84 1.22 -4.52
CA ARG A 104 -13.87 2.00 -5.23
C ARG A 104 -13.51 3.47 -5.25
N PHE A 105 -13.40 4.04 -6.44
CA PHE A 105 -13.23 5.47 -6.64
C PHE A 105 -14.55 6.09 -7.10
N THR A 106 -15.00 7.12 -6.38
CA THR A 106 -16.16 7.93 -6.77
C THR A 106 -15.79 9.41 -6.86
N SER A 107 -16.29 10.09 -7.89
CA SER A 107 -16.25 11.55 -8.00
C SER A 107 -17.63 12.18 -8.10
N ASN A 108 -17.76 13.42 -7.64
CA ASN A 108 -18.99 14.21 -7.69
C ASN A 108 -19.22 14.82 -9.10
N ARG A 109 -20.13 15.80 -9.22
CA ARG A 109 -20.43 16.49 -10.49
C ARG A 109 -19.45 17.62 -10.86
N TRP A 110 -18.60 18.07 -9.95
CA TRP A 110 -17.80 19.29 -10.11
C TRP A 110 -16.42 19.17 -9.48
N GLY A 111 -15.42 19.64 -10.21
CA GLY A 111 -14.07 19.64 -9.71
C GLY A 111 -13.39 18.30 -9.97
N SER A 112 -12.16 18.39 -10.44
CA SER A 112 -11.30 17.24 -10.63
C SER A 112 -9.87 17.62 -10.30
N ARG A 113 -9.05 16.60 -10.03
CA ARG A 113 -7.63 16.72 -9.75
C ARG A 113 -6.88 15.64 -10.52
N GLN A 114 -5.56 15.60 -10.37
CA GLN A 114 -4.71 14.63 -11.06
C GLN A 114 -5.09 13.17 -10.76
N GLY A 115 -5.74 12.91 -9.62
CA GLY A 115 -6.14 11.57 -9.22
C GLY A 115 -4.99 10.84 -8.53
N PHE A 116 -4.86 9.55 -8.81
CA PHE A 116 -3.94 8.69 -8.06
C PHE A 116 -3.27 7.65 -8.92
N GLN A 117 -2.14 7.15 -8.42
CA GLN A 117 -1.43 6.00 -8.92
C GLN A 117 -1.11 5.08 -7.75
N PHE A 118 -1.55 3.83 -7.83
CA PHE A 118 -1.25 2.81 -6.83
C PHE A 118 -0.56 1.59 -7.43
N ASN A 119 0.18 0.89 -6.57
CA ASN A 119 0.79 -0.40 -6.84
C ASN A 119 0.37 -1.36 -5.74
N TYR A 120 0.36 -2.66 -6.03
CA TYR A 120 0.06 -3.68 -5.05
C TYR A 120 1.00 -4.88 -5.18
N THR A 121 1.25 -5.53 -4.05
CA THR A 121 2.07 -6.74 -3.96
C THR A 121 1.43 -7.73 -2.99
N SER A 122 1.52 -9.02 -3.27
CA SER A 122 1.10 -10.10 -2.37
C SER A 122 2.28 -10.71 -1.62
N SER A 123 2.08 -11.07 -0.36
CA SER A 123 3.01 -11.89 0.42
C SER A 123 2.22 -13.00 1.09
N THR A 124 2.79 -14.21 1.16
CA THR A 124 2.21 -15.29 1.96
C THR A 124 2.02 -14.82 3.40
N ALA A 125 0.86 -15.08 4.00
CA ALA A 125 0.57 -14.77 5.40
C ALA A 125 1.69 -15.33 6.31
N GLY A 126 2.16 -14.53 7.26
CA GLY A 126 3.32 -14.86 8.07
C GLY A 126 4.68 -14.59 7.42
N LYS A 127 4.74 -13.89 6.28
CA LYS A 127 5.98 -13.31 5.74
C LYS A 127 5.86 -11.79 5.67
N CYS A 128 6.73 -11.09 6.40
CA CYS A 128 6.79 -9.64 6.42
C CYS A 128 7.43 -9.07 5.17
N TRP A 129 7.02 -7.85 4.86
CA TRP A 129 7.62 -7.02 3.82
C TRP A 129 9.05 -6.65 4.17
N ASP A 130 9.89 -6.38 3.17
CA ASP A 130 11.22 -5.82 3.45
C ASP A 130 11.03 -4.45 4.14
N PRO A 131 11.50 -4.27 5.39
CA PRO A 131 11.36 -3.00 6.12
C PRO A 131 12.28 -1.89 5.57
N GLY A 132 13.12 -2.19 4.58
CA GLY A 132 14.14 -1.30 4.06
C GLY A 132 15.36 -1.20 4.97
N VAL A 133 16.34 -0.43 4.51
CA VAL A 133 17.56 -0.10 5.24
C VAL A 133 17.62 1.42 5.37
N PRO A 134 17.82 1.98 6.57
CA PRO A 134 17.90 3.42 6.73
C PRO A 134 19.15 4.00 6.04
N THR A 135 19.02 5.24 5.56
CA THR A 135 20.16 6.01 5.07
C THR A 135 21.25 6.10 6.14
N ASN A 136 22.52 5.87 5.77
CA ASN A 136 23.67 5.82 6.69
C ASN A 136 23.55 4.74 7.78
N GLY A 137 22.79 3.68 7.54
CA GLY A 137 22.71 2.52 8.41
C GLY A 137 22.76 1.20 7.65
N ASN A 138 22.84 0.13 8.42
CA ASN A 138 22.92 -1.27 7.97
C ASN A 138 21.88 -2.12 8.71
N ARG A 139 21.52 -3.27 8.13
CA ARG A 139 20.64 -4.30 8.69
C ARG A 139 21.32 -5.66 8.60
N ASP A 140 21.18 -6.49 9.64
CA ASP A 140 21.85 -7.79 9.77
C ASP A 140 21.29 -8.92 8.89
N ASN A 141 19.97 -8.97 8.65
CA ASN A 141 19.33 -9.95 7.79
C ASN A 141 18.68 -9.27 6.56
N ASN A 142 19.03 -9.77 5.37
CA ASN A 142 18.59 -9.20 4.09
C ASN A 142 17.56 -10.02 3.32
N SER A 143 17.10 -11.17 3.85
CA SER A 143 16.08 -11.96 3.15
C SER A 143 15.24 -12.84 4.08
N ASN A 144 14.17 -13.43 3.52
CA ASN A 144 13.33 -14.44 4.18
C ASN A 144 12.68 -14.00 5.50
N PHE A 145 12.09 -12.80 5.53
CA PHE A 145 11.39 -12.24 6.70
C PHE A 145 10.11 -13.01 7.08
N THR A 146 10.25 -14.19 7.65
CA THR A 146 9.14 -15.00 8.14
C THR A 146 8.77 -14.62 9.57
N SER A 147 7.53 -14.93 9.96
CA SER A 147 6.99 -14.70 11.31
C SER A 147 7.95 -15.22 12.38
N GLY A 148 8.22 -14.40 13.38
CA GLY A 148 9.17 -14.66 14.46
C GLY A 148 10.61 -14.23 14.16
N GLN A 149 10.98 -13.93 12.92
CA GLN A 149 12.31 -13.40 12.62
C GLN A 149 12.46 -11.96 13.11
N THR A 150 13.63 -11.65 13.65
CA THR A 150 14.01 -10.31 14.07
C THR A 150 15.12 -9.79 13.17
N VAL A 151 15.01 -8.54 12.75
CA VAL A 151 16.11 -7.81 12.10
C VAL A 151 16.67 -6.78 13.08
N ARG A 152 17.99 -6.61 13.07
CA ARG A 152 18.71 -5.61 13.85
C ARG A 152 19.32 -4.55 12.94
N TYR A 153 19.11 -3.29 13.30
CA TYR A 153 19.68 -2.13 12.65
C TYR A 153 20.91 -1.62 13.40
N THR A 154 21.85 -1.11 12.63
CA THR A 154 23.05 -0.43 13.09
C THR A 154 23.27 0.82 12.24
N CYS A 155 23.93 1.83 12.80
CA CYS A 155 24.31 3.02 12.04
C CYS A 155 25.79 2.97 11.68
N MET A 156 26.15 3.57 10.55
CA MET A 156 27.55 3.75 10.15
C MET A 156 28.27 4.68 11.13
N ASP A 157 29.60 4.65 11.13
CA ASP A 157 30.42 5.49 12.01
C ASP A 157 30.06 6.98 11.88
N GLY A 158 29.91 7.65 13.02
CA GLY A 158 29.49 9.06 13.11
C GLY A 158 27.96 9.28 13.17
N TYR A 159 27.16 8.22 13.07
CA TYR A 159 25.70 8.28 13.18
C TYR A 159 25.19 7.51 14.40
N GLN A 160 24.14 8.03 15.03
CA GLN A 160 23.41 7.39 16.11
C GLN A 160 22.07 6.85 15.63
N LEU A 161 21.70 5.69 16.17
CA LEU A 161 20.43 5.04 15.88
C LEU A 161 19.28 5.79 16.56
N LEU A 162 18.28 6.14 15.76
CA LEU A 162 17.07 6.82 16.18
C LEU A 162 15.89 5.83 16.11
N GLY A 163 15.47 5.33 17.27
CA GLY A 163 14.37 4.37 17.39
C GLY A 163 14.81 3.00 17.90
N THR A 164 13.99 1.98 17.69
CA THR A 164 14.26 0.61 18.16
C THR A 164 15.27 -0.09 17.25
N ALA A 165 16.34 -0.62 17.84
CA ALA A 165 17.37 -1.34 17.10
C ALA A 165 16.87 -2.66 16.50
N ASN A 166 15.85 -3.28 17.10
CA ASN A 166 15.34 -4.58 16.69
C ASN A 166 13.84 -4.46 16.38
N ILE A 167 13.42 -5.02 15.26
CA ILE A 167 12.00 -5.22 14.92
C ILE A 167 11.77 -6.68 14.53
N THR A 168 10.64 -7.23 14.93
CA THR A 168 10.29 -8.65 14.74
C THR A 168 9.11 -8.77 13.80
N CYS A 169 9.20 -9.70 12.84
CA CYS A 169 8.12 -10.01 11.93
C CYS A 169 6.99 -10.73 12.67
N GLN A 170 5.79 -10.17 12.60
CA GLN A 170 4.60 -10.69 13.29
C GLN A 170 3.81 -11.64 12.36
N PRO A 171 2.97 -12.54 12.92
CA PRO A 171 2.16 -13.49 12.13
C PRO A 171 1.23 -12.84 11.11
N ASN A 172 0.79 -11.61 11.37
CA ASN A 172 -0.05 -10.80 10.47
C ASN A 172 0.75 -10.16 9.30
N GLY A 173 2.05 -10.46 9.16
CA GLY A 173 2.88 -9.92 8.08
C GLY A 173 3.36 -8.48 8.29
N THR A 174 3.14 -7.89 9.47
CA THR A 174 3.68 -6.57 9.85
C THR A 174 4.91 -6.68 10.76
N TRP A 175 5.74 -5.66 10.77
CA TRP A 175 6.84 -5.55 11.73
C TRP A 175 6.33 -5.00 13.06
N SER A 176 6.94 -5.45 14.17
CA SER A 176 6.64 -4.97 15.53
C SER A 176 6.96 -3.49 15.77
N GLY A 177 7.64 -2.84 14.82
CA GLY A 177 8.02 -1.44 14.89
C GLY A 177 8.39 -0.90 13.51
N ALA A 178 8.50 0.43 13.42
CA ALA A 178 8.96 1.11 12.22
C ALA A 178 10.48 0.93 12.02
N THR A 179 10.93 1.06 10.78
CA THR A 179 12.36 1.11 10.44
C THR A 179 13.00 2.32 11.12
N PRO A 180 14.04 2.13 11.94
CA PRO A 180 14.70 3.22 12.67
C PRO A 180 15.50 4.11 11.72
N GLY A 181 15.78 5.33 12.13
CA GLY A 181 16.66 6.26 11.40
C GLY A 181 18.10 6.22 11.90
N CYS A 182 19.03 6.79 11.12
CA CYS A 182 20.39 7.10 11.56
C CYS A 182 20.64 8.60 11.45
N GLY A 183 20.79 9.27 12.60
CA GLY A 183 21.02 10.72 12.69
C GLY A 183 22.47 11.03 13.05
N GLY A 184 23.07 12.05 12.43
CA GLY A 184 24.43 12.47 12.78
C GLY A 184 24.48 13.08 14.19
N ASN A 185 25.57 12.84 14.93
CA ASN A 185 25.85 13.57 16.15
C ASN A 185 26.09 15.04 15.80
N ARG A 186 25.19 15.94 16.21
CA ARG A 186 25.48 17.38 16.27
C ARG A 186 26.18 17.72 17.58
#